data_AF-A0A7D7WFP1-F1
#
_entry.id   AF-A0A7D7WFP1-F1
#
_cell.length_a   1.000
_cell.length_b   1.000
_cell.length_c   1.000
_cell.angle_alpha   90.00
_cell.angle_beta   90.00
_cell.angle_gamma   90.00
#
_symmetry.space_group_name_H-M   'P 1'
#
loop_
_entity.id
_entity.type
_entity.pdbx_description
1 polymer ?
#
loop_
_entity_poly.entity_id
_entity_poly.type
_entity_poly.pdbx_seq_one_letter_code
_entity_poly.pdbx_strand_id
1 'polypeptide(L)'
;MARFTHRVSGVVVSVADEKVLGSDWRAEGETERSETPDASWKVADLKAYAEENGIDLGDATKKADILAALDDSADDDGNSDNDESNDDES
;
A
#
# COMPACT_ATOMS: atom_id res chain seq x y z
N MET A 1 20.32 11.35 0.77
CA MET A 1 21.17 10.46 -0.04
C MET A 1 20.38 9.21 -0.37
N ALA A 2 19.86 9.12 -1.59
CA ALA A 2 19.17 7.92 -2.07
C ALA A 2 20.20 6.98 -2.70
N ARG A 3 20.07 5.68 -2.44
CA ARG A 3 20.89 4.65 -3.08
C ARG A 3 20.12 4.10 -4.27
N PHE A 4 20.81 3.84 -5.37
CA PHE A 4 20.22 3.26 -6.57
C PHE A 4 21.05 2.10 -7.06
N THR A 5 20.38 1.05 -7.51
CA THR A 5 20.98 -0.15 -8.07
C THR A 5 20.60 -0.25 -9.55
N HIS A 6 21.61 -0.42 -10.40
CA HIS A 6 21.40 -0.62 -11.84
C HIS A 6 20.91 -2.04 -12.12
N ARG A 7 19.76 -2.18 -12.79
CA ARG A 7 19.06 -3.47 -13.01
C ARG A 7 19.88 -4.48 -13.81
N VAL A 8 20.72 -4.01 -14.74
CA VAL A 8 21.46 -4.89 -15.66
C VAL A 8 22.82 -5.29 -15.09
N SER A 9 23.52 -4.37 -14.43
CA SER A 9 24.90 -4.59 -13.99
C SER A 9 25.06 -4.83 -12.49
N GLY A 10 24.02 -4.59 -11.69
CA GLY A 10 24.09 -4.70 -10.23
C GLY A 10 24.92 -3.62 -9.55
N VAL A 11 25.32 -2.57 -10.28
CA VAL A 11 26.12 -1.46 -9.75
C VAL A 11 25.26 -0.60 -8.82
N VAL A 12 25.74 -0.37 -7.61
CA VAL A 12 25.09 0.48 -6.60
C VAL A 12 25.76 1.85 -6.54
N VAL A 13 24.98 2.92 -6.63
CA VAL A 13 25.44 4.30 -6.51
C VAL A 13 24.65 5.04 -5.44
N SER A 14 25.28 6.01 -4.78
CA SER A 14 24.63 6.89 -3.80
C SER A 14 24.49 8.28 -4.40
N VAL A 15 23.28 8.81 -4.48
CA VAL A 15 23.00 10.14 -5.03
C VAL A 15 22.54 11.08 -3.91
N ALA A 16 23.18 12.24 -3.84
CA ALA A 16 22.97 13.20 -2.75
C ALA A 16 21.67 14.01 -2.87
N ASP A 17 21.08 14.07 -4.06
CA ASP A 17 19.93 14.90 -4.44
C ASP A 17 18.87 14.04 -5.17
N GLU A 18 17.63 14.55 -5.34
CA GLU A 18 16.48 13.95 -6.07
C GLU A 18 16.75 13.79 -7.59
N LYS A 19 17.93 13.29 -7.94
CA LYS A 19 18.32 12.94 -9.29
C LYS A 19 17.61 11.65 -9.68
N VAL A 20 16.57 11.79 -10.50
CA VAL A 20 15.98 10.66 -11.20
C VAL A 20 17.03 10.04 -12.12
N LEU A 21 17.47 8.83 -11.78
CA LEU A 21 18.26 8.00 -12.68
C LEU A 21 17.28 7.31 -13.65
N GLY A 22 17.70 7.09 -14.90
CA GLY A 22 16.82 6.50 -15.92
C GLY A 22 16.20 5.16 -15.49
N SER A 23 15.17 4.69 -16.18
CA SER A 23 14.36 3.52 -15.79
C SER A 23 15.13 2.22 -15.51
N ASP A 24 16.39 2.15 -15.95
CA ASP A 24 17.34 1.08 -15.65
C ASP A 24 17.87 1.08 -14.20
N TRP A 25 17.56 2.10 -13.41
CA TRP A 25 17.96 2.23 -12.02
C TRP A 25 16.75 2.04 -11.10
N ARG A 26 16.94 1.30 -10.01
CA ARG A 26 15.95 1.10 -8.94
C ARG A 26 16.46 1.76 -7.67
N ALA A 27 15.67 2.56 -6.97
CA ALA A 27 16.06 3.10 -5.68
C ALA A 27 16.07 1.97 -4.62
N GLU A 28 17.17 1.81 -3.89
CA GLU A 28 17.19 1.03 -2.65
C GLU A 28 16.34 1.76 -1.60
N GLY A 29 15.09 1.34 -1.48
CA GLY A 29 14.05 2.04 -0.72
C GLY A 29 12.67 1.90 -1.36
N GLU A 30 12.61 1.66 -2.67
CA GLU A 30 11.48 0.98 -3.33
C GLU A 30 11.53 -0.51 -2.95
N THR A 31 11.39 -0.78 -1.65
CA THR A 31 10.62 -1.95 -1.25
C THR A 31 9.32 -1.81 -2.03
N GLU A 32 8.99 -2.82 -2.80
CA GLU A 32 7.64 -3.07 -3.26
C GLU A 32 6.78 -2.98 -2.00
N ARG A 33 6.24 -1.80 -1.69
CA ARG A 33 5.19 -1.68 -0.68
C ARG A 33 4.11 -2.54 -1.29
N SER A 34 3.94 -3.74 -0.77
CA SER A 34 2.80 -4.57 -1.09
C SER A 34 1.57 -3.68 -1.00
N GLU A 35 0.77 -3.66 -2.06
CA GLU A 35 -0.47 -2.85 -2.10
C GLU A 35 -1.38 -3.21 -0.92
N THR A 36 -1.21 -4.42 -0.38
CA THR A 36 -1.79 -4.88 0.87
C THR A 36 -0.94 -4.49 2.10
N PRO A 37 -1.57 -3.95 3.15
CA PRO A 37 -0.92 -3.70 4.43
C PRO A 37 -0.41 -5.02 5.02
N ASP A 38 0.91 -5.17 5.11
CA ASP A 38 1.54 -6.41 5.57
C ASP A 38 2.40 -6.22 6.84
N ALA A 39 2.89 -7.33 7.38
CA ALA A 39 3.76 -7.33 8.57
C ALA A 39 5.10 -6.61 8.39
N SER A 40 5.40 -6.05 7.21
CA SER A 40 6.53 -5.18 6.95
C SER A 40 6.19 -3.69 7.11
N TRP A 41 4.92 -3.30 7.05
CA TRP A 41 4.49 -1.91 7.23
C TRP A 41 4.68 -1.45 8.68
N LYS A 42 4.91 -0.16 8.92
CA LYS A 42 4.96 0.35 10.30
C LYS A 42 3.55 0.49 10.84
N VAL A 43 3.41 0.40 12.16
CA VAL A 43 2.14 0.65 12.86
C VAL A 43 1.54 2.01 12.48
N ALA A 44 2.37 3.02 12.23
CA ALA A 44 1.90 4.32 11.77
C ALA A 44 1.30 4.29 10.35
N ASP A 45 1.98 3.62 9.39
CA ASP A 45 1.46 3.45 8.03
C ASP A 45 0.17 2.62 8.01
N LEU A 46 0.08 1.56 8.84
CA LEU A 46 -1.12 0.73 8.95
C LEU A 46 -2.33 1.52 9.50
N LYS A 47 -2.11 2.39 10.48
CA LYS A 47 -3.16 3.26 11.02
C LYS A 47 -3.64 4.28 9.99
N ALA A 48 -2.71 4.91 9.28
CA ALA A 48 -3.05 5.84 8.21
C ALA A 48 -3.87 5.16 7.11
N TYR A 49 -3.51 3.92 6.74
CA TYR A 49 -4.29 3.14 5.79
C TYR A 49 -5.70 2.82 6.31
N ALA A 50 -5.83 2.43 7.58
CA ALA A 50 -7.15 2.21 8.18
C ALA A 50 -8.01 3.47 8.15
N GLU A 51 -7.46 4.62 8.55
CA GLU A 51 -8.16 5.91 8.54
C GLU A 51 -8.56 6.33 7.13
N GLU A 52 -7.71 6.11 6.12
CA GLU A 52 -7.97 6.43 4.72
C GLU A 52 -9.10 5.57 4.13
N ASN A 53 -9.17 4.30 4.52
CA ASN A 53 -10.20 3.35 4.09
C ASN A 53 -11.43 3.35 5.00
N GLY A 54 -11.46 4.19 6.05
CA GLY A 54 -12.58 4.25 7.00
C GLY A 54 -12.72 3.02 7.91
N ILE A 55 -11.64 2.25 8.08
CA ILE A 55 -11.58 1.05 8.91
C ILE A 55 -11.39 1.44 10.37
N ASP A 56 -12.32 1.03 11.23
CA ASP A 56 -12.24 1.27 12.67
C ASP A 56 -11.29 0.25 13.33
N LEU A 57 -10.14 0.74 13.78
CA LEU A 57 -9.16 -0.08 14.49
C LEU A 57 -9.52 -0.32 15.96
N GLY A 58 -10.58 0.31 16.49
CA GLY A 58 -10.99 0.22 17.89
C GLY A 58 -9.83 0.38 18.89
N ASP A 59 -9.69 -0.59 19.79
CA ASP A 59 -8.61 -0.67 20.78
C ASP A 59 -7.33 -1.39 20.27
N ALA A 60 -7.21 -1.63 18.95
CA ALA A 60 -6.05 -2.28 18.36
C ALA A 60 -4.79 -1.40 18.48
N THR A 61 -3.98 -1.70 19.48
CA THR A 61 -2.69 -1.02 19.72
C THR A 61 -1.50 -1.82 19.24
N LYS A 62 -1.67 -3.12 18.99
CA LYS A 62 -0.63 -4.01 18.50
C LYS A 62 -0.73 -4.15 16.99
N LYS A 63 0.43 -4.29 16.36
CA LYS A 63 0.54 -4.49 14.91
C LYS A 63 -0.30 -5.67 14.40
N ALA A 64 -0.33 -6.78 15.13
CA ALA A 64 -1.09 -7.96 14.75
C ALA A 64 -2.61 -7.70 14.76
N ASP A 65 -3.11 -7.01 15.79
CA ASP A 65 -4.53 -6.63 15.88
C ASP A 65 -4.92 -5.66 14.76
N ILE A 66 -4.06 -4.69 14.44
CA ILE A 66 -4.31 -3.72 13.36
C ILE A 66 -4.34 -4.42 11.99
N LEU A 67 -3.41 -5.32 11.73
CA LEU A 67 -3.41 -6.10 10.47
C LEU A 67 -4.66 -6.96 10.34
N ALA A 68 -5.13 -7.59 11.43
CA ALA A 68 -6.34 -8.39 11.39
C ALA A 68 -7.58 -7.54 11.07
N ALA A 69 -7.70 -6.34 11.63
CA ALA A 69 -8.80 -5.42 11.32
C ALA A 69 -8.77 -4.94 9.85
N LEU A 70 -7.56 -4.71 9.32
CA LEU A 70 -7.37 -4.31 7.92
C LEU A 70 -7.69 -5.45 6.94
N ASP A 71 -7.32 -6.69 7.28
CA ASP A 71 -7.61 -7.89 6.49
C ASP A 71 -9.12 -8.18 6.47
N ASP A 72 -9.77 -8.12 7.63
CA ASP A 72 -11.23 -8.33 7.78
C ASP A 72 -12.06 -7.31 6.98
N SER A 73 -11.58 -6.07 6.85
CA SER A 73 -12.26 -5.04 6.04
C SER A 73 -11.95 -5.13 4.54
N ALA A 74 -10.79 -5.66 4.15
CA ALA A 74 -10.42 -5.79 2.74
C ALA A 74 -11.28 -6.82 1.98
N ASP A 75 -11.89 -7.77 2.70
CA ASP A 75 -12.82 -8.75 2.15
C ASP A 75 -14.26 -8.19 1.92
N ASP A 76 -14.61 -7.00 2.44
CA ASP A 76 -15.97 -6.43 2.36
C ASP A 76 -16.20 -5.51 1.13
N ASP A 77 -15.13 -5.11 0.41
CA ASP A 77 -15.20 -4.29 -0.82
C ASP A 77 -15.82 -5.03 -2.04
N GLY A 78 -16.49 -6.16 -1.79
CA GLY A 78 -17.08 -7.04 -2.80
C GLY A 78 -18.58 -6.88 -3.05
N ASN A 79 -19.34 -6.06 -2.30
CA ASN A 79 -20.79 -6.00 -2.52
C ASN A 79 -21.51 -4.78 -1.93
N SER A 80 -21.73 -3.73 -2.72
CA SER A 80 -23.09 -3.18 -2.95
C SER A 80 -23.08 -2.06 -4.00
N ASP A 81 -23.24 -2.44 -5.27
CA ASP A 81 -24.09 -1.64 -6.18
C ASP A 81 -24.72 -2.61 -7.19
N ASN A 82 -25.50 -3.54 -6.64
CA ASN A 82 -26.70 -4.01 -7.30
C ASN A 82 -27.72 -2.88 -7.20
N ASP A 83 -27.58 -1.83 -8.01
CA ASP A 83 -28.72 -0.96 -8.31
C ASP A 83 -29.55 -1.70 -9.36
N GLU A 84 -30.57 -2.37 -8.83
CA GLU A 84 -31.58 -3.13 -9.55
C GLU A 84 -32.09 -2.38 -10.79
N SER A 85 -32.00 -3.06 -11.92
CA SER A 85 -32.78 -2.74 -13.11
C SER A 85 -34.26 -2.56 -12.75
N ASN A 86 -34.88 -1.45 -13.17
CA ASN A 86 -36.22 -1.53 -13.76
C ASN A 86 -36.62 -0.29 -14.59
N ASP A 87 -37.09 -0.59 -15.79
CA ASP A 87 -38.23 0.02 -16.49
C ASP A 87 -38.09 1.42 -17.10
N ASP A 88 -37.89 1.47 -18.42
CA ASP A 88 -38.70 2.34 -19.29
C ASP A 88 -38.79 1.69 -20.68
N GLU A 89 -39.79 0.81 -20.86
CA GLU A 89 -40.34 0.50 -22.17
C GLU A 89 -41.23 1.66 -22.65
N SER A 90 -40.91 2.29 -23.79
CA SER A 90 -41.82 2.63 -24.92
C SER A 90 -41.19 3.56 -25.96
#